data_AF-A0A9R0XJP1-F1
#
_entry.id   AF-A0A9R0XJP1-F1
#
_cell.length_a   1.000
_cell.length_b   1.000
_cell.length_c   1.000
_cell.angle_alpha   90.00
_cell.angle_beta   90.00
_cell.angle_gamma   90.00
#
_symmetry.space_group_name_H-M   'P 1'
#
loop_
_entity.id
_entity.type
_entity.pdbx_description
1 polymer ?
#
loop_
_entity_poly.entity_id
_entity_poly.type
_entity_poly.pdbx_seq_one_letter_code
_entity_poly.pdbx_strand_id
1 'polypeptide(L)'
;MPELRSGVRRARLRSSRLEDVQAADQVATPVLPAPRGRGGRRGGGAAAGRGNKKAAAAGRGRPAPKARGKRVEAIDLTDQPFEDIPEAIVGEAVAVTAQQDLALNKVADRAANFKMEGASGDRLAAAEDEATTTPVPERVQVGGSPEYITDRKLGKGGFGQVYVGRRITGGASRTGPDAYEVALKLEHRRSKGCSYGPPFEWQVYQSLNGCYGIPSVHYKGRQGDYYILVMDMLGPSLWDVWNSMGQAMSSHMVACIAVESISILEKLHSKGFVHGDVKPENFLLGQPGSPDEKKLFLIDLGLASKWKKASSSQHVEYDQRPDIFRGTIRYASVHAHLGRTGSRRDDLESLAYTLIFLIRGRLPWQGFQGDNKSFLVCKKKMATSADVLSCFCPPPFKHFLEMVTNMKFDEEPNYAKLISLFDSLIEVPASRPIRIDGALKLGRNVEEWL
;
A
#
# COMPACT_ATOMS: atom_id res chain seq x y z
N MET A 1 -83.05 6.14 -24.09
CA MET A 1 -82.17 5.39 -25.02
C MET A 1 -80.90 5.02 -24.25
N PRO A 2 -80.46 3.75 -24.29
CA PRO A 2 -80.67 2.81 -23.17
C PRO A 2 -79.33 2.34 -22.54
N GLU A 3 -79.31 1.88 -21.28
CA GLU A 3 -79.04 0.48 -20.83
C GLU A 3 -77.60 -0.03 -21.08
N LEU A 4 -76.85 -0.78 -20.26
CA LEU A 4 -77.05 -1.80 -19.20
C LEU A 4 -75.67 -1.92 -18.46
N ARG A 5 -75.60 -2.13 -17.12
CA ARG A 5 -75.33 -3.42 -16.42
C ARG A 5 -74.18 -4.27 -16.98
N SER A 6 -73.41 -5.08 -16.26
CA SER A 6 -73.17 -5.40 -14.84
C SER A 6 -72.30 -6.68 -14.83
N GLY A 7 -71.56 -6.94 -13.74
CA GLY A 7 -71.04 -8.28 -13.37
C GLY A 7 -69.57 -8.20 -12.98
N VAL A 8 -69.15 -8.14 -11.71
CA VAL A 8 -69.46 -8.91 -10.49
C VAL A 8 -69.23 -10.41 -10.65
N ARG A 9 -68.16 -10.91 -10.00
CA ARG A 9 -68.27 -11.95 -8.96
C ARG A 9 -67.14 -11.84 -7.92
N ARG A 10 -67.56 -11.50 -6.71
CA ARG A 10 -66.87 -11.72 -5.42
C ARG A 10 -67.07 -13.17 -4.98
N ALA A 11 -66.10 -13.69 -4.24
CA ALA A 11 -66.32 -14.48 -3.01
C ALA A 11 -65.08 -14.22 -2.11
N ARG A 12 -65.14 -13.35 -1.08
CA ARG A 12 -65.55 -13.60 0.32
C ARG A 12 -64.87 -14.84 0.92
N LEU A 13 -63.82 -14.64 1.71
CA LEU A 13 -63.79 -14.43 3.17
C LEU A 13 -63.90 -15.74 3.96
N ARG A 14 -62.87 -16.02 4.77
CA ARG A 14 -63.03 -16.36 6.19
C ARG A 14 -61.76 -16.00 6.96
N SER A 15 -61.94 -15.16 7.98
CA SER A 15 -60.98 -14.87 9.03
C SER A 15 -61.32 -15.66 10.29
N SER A 16 -60.31 -16.01 11.07
CA SER A 16 -60.31 -16.08 12.55
C SER A 16 -58.85 -16.14 12.97
N ARG A 17 -58.24 -15.05 13.50
CA ARG A 17 -58.13 -14.70 14.95
C ARG A 17 -57.75 -15.91 15.80
N LEU A 18 -56.49 -15.96 16.25
CA LEU A 18 -55.93 -15.42 17.52
C LEU A 18 -56.02 -16.49 18.61
N GLU A 19 -54.88 -16.94 19.15
CA GLU A 19 -54.45 -16.61 20.53
C GLU A 19 -53.18 -17.40 20.91
N ASP A 20 -52.29 -16.68 21.61
CA ASP A 20 -51.11 -17.12 22.34
C ASP A 20 -51.44 -18.13 23.46
N VAL A 21 -50.52 -19.05 23.78
CA VAL A 21 -50.17 -19.40 25.18
C VAL A 21 -48.72 -19.93 25.23
N GLN A 22 -47.95 -19.37 26.17
CA GLN A 22 -46.60 -19.72 26.60
C GLN A 22 -46.55 -21.01 27.45
N ALA A 23 -45.34 -21.60 27.50
CA ALA A 23 -44.59 -21.97 28.72
C ALA A 23 -44.18 -23.46 28.88
N ALA A 24 -42.86 -23.62 29.10
CA ALA A 24 -42.15 -24.63 29.91
C ALA A 24 -42.25 -26.12 29.45
N ASP A 25 -41.27 -27.00 29.59
CA ASP A 25 -40.10 -27.04 30.47
C ASP A 25 -39.09 -28.12 29.97
N GLN A 26 -37.85 -28.00 30.44
CA GLN A 26 -36.87 -29.08 30.75
C GLN A 26 -36.09 -29.90 29.67
N VAL A 27 -34.80 -29.56 29.59
CA VAL A 27 -33.59 -30.39 29.87
C VAL A 27 -33.58 -31.87 29.47
N ALA A 28 -32.71 -32.23 28.51
CA ALA A 28 -31.85 -33.44 28.59
C ALA A 28 -30.74 -33.43 27.50
N THR A 29 -29.48 -33.42 27.93
CA THR A 29 -28.29 -33.76 27.15
C THR A 29 -28.24 -35.24 26.76
N PRO A 30 -27.54 -35.60 25.67
CA PRO A 30 -26.74 -36.82 25.73
C PRO A 30 -25.29 -36.65 25.26
N VAL A 31 -24.47 -37.50 25.88
CA VAL A 31 -23.02 -37.57 25.96
C VAL A 31 -22.42 -38.39 24.80
N LEU A 32 -21.20 -38.02 24.40
CA LEU A 32 -20.30 -38.73 23.46
C LEU A 32 -19.94 -40.15 23.92
N PRO A 33 -19.64 -41.09 23.01
CA PRO A 33 -18.83 -42.26 23.34
C PRO A 33 -17.40 -42.15 22.80
N ALA A 34 -16.44 -42.41 23.69
CA ALA A 34 -15.02 -42.64 23.42
C ALA A 34 -14.75 -44.10 22.99
N PRO A 35 -13.58 -44.41 22.38
CA PRO A 35 -13.33 -45.68 21.71
C PRO A 35 -12.79 -46.77 22.64
N ARG A 36 -13.13 -48.03 22.35
CA ARG A 36 -12.54 -49.23 22.97
C ARG A 36 -11.22 -49.60 22.28
N GLY A 37 -10.19 -49.86 23.08
CA GLY A 37 -8.98 -50.58 22.65
C GLY A 37 -8.97 -52.04 23.12
N ARG A 38 -8.12 -52.87 22.50
CA ARG A 38 -7.11 -53.73 23.17
C ARG A 38 -6.43 -54.74 22.23
N GLY A 39 -5.11 -54.87 22.44
CA GLY A 39 -4.32 -56.11 22.29
C GLY A 39 -3.48 -56.19 21.00
N GLY A 40 -2.16 -56.38 20.99
CA GLY A 40 -1.17 -56.62 22.05
C GLY A 40 -0.08 -57.60 21.57
N ARG A 41 1.20 -57.29 21.89
CA ARG A 41 2.41 -58.16 21.91
C ARG A 41 3.00 -58.59 20.54
N ARG A 42 4.33 -58.77 20.34
CA ARG A 42 5.54 -58.80 21.20
C ARG A 42 6.81 -58.84 20.32
N GLY A 43 7.92 -58.34 20.88
CA GLY A 43 9.30 -58.82 20.67
C GLY A 43 10.01 -58.28 19.42
N GLY A 44 11.24 -57.78 19.44
CA GLY A 44 12.33 -57.88 20.41
C GLY A 44 13.62 -58.14 19.62
N GLY A 45 14.74 -57.50 19.96
CA GLY A 45 16.06 -57.89 19.46
C GLY A 45 16.97 -56.74 19.04
N ALA A 46 17.89 -56.40 19.95
CA ALA A 46 19.03 -55.51 19.75
C ALA A 46 20.11 -56.14 18.86
N ALA A 47 20.99 -55.32 18.27
CA ALA A 47 22.43 -55.30 18.60
C ALA A 47 23.26 -54.53 17.54
N ALA A 48 24.31 -53.90 18.04
CA ALA A 48 25.26 -53.05 17.36
C ALA A 48 26.31 -53.80 16.51
N GLY A 49 27.04 -53.07 15.66
CA GLY A 49 28.27 -53.57 15.05
C GLY A 49 28.98 -52.55 14.16
N ARG A 50 30.09 -51.98 14.68
CA ARG A 50 31.08 -51.15 13.97
C ARG A 50 31.77 -51.93 12.85
N GLY A 51 32.26 -51.24 11.81
CA GLY A 51 33.23 -51.83 10.86
C GLY A 51 33.72 -50.87 9.78
N ASN A 52 34.97 -50.44 9.92
CA ASN A 52 35.72 -49.50 9.07
C ASN A 52 36.41 -50.26 7.90
N LYS A 53 36.54 -49.65 6.70
CA LYS A 53 37.79 -49.58 5.88
C LYS A 53 37.58 -49.17 4.41
N LYS A 54 38.61 -48.45 3.94
CA LYS A 54 38.89 -47.86 2.62
C LYS A 54 39.04 -48.88 1.47
N ALA A 55 38.78 -48.44 0.23
CA ALA A 55 39.61 -48.72 -0.96
C ALA A 55 39.31 -47.74 -2.12
N ALA A 56 40.36 -47.25 -2.78
CA ALA A 56 40.39 -46.54 -4.07
C ALA A 56 40.21 -47.54 -5.25
N ALA A 57 40.08 -47.25 -6.54
CA ALA A 57 40.47 -46.13 -7.41
C ALA A 57 39.80 -46.28 -8.81
N ALA A 58 40.06 -45.29 -9.70
CA ALA A 58 39.92 -45.22 -11.17
C ALA A 58 38.52 -44.87 -11.74
N GLY A 59 38.33 -43.93 -12.67
CA GLY A 59 39.25 -43.04 -13.37
C GLY A 59 38.51 -42.26 -14.50
N ARG A 60 39.28 -41.39 -15.18
CA ARG A 60 39.00 -40.60 -16.40
C ARG A 60 38.44 -39.19 -16.19
N GLY A 61 39.09 -38.23 -16.85
CA GLY A 61 38.90 -36.80 -16.64
C GLY A 61 38.73 -35.95 -17.89
N ARG A 62 38.83 -34.64 -17.62
CA ARG A 62 38.77 -33.41 -18.45
C ARG A 62 37.37 -32.91 -18.86
N PRO A 63 37.18 -31.58 -19.07
CA PRO A 63 37.97 -30.41 -18.63
C PRO A 63 37.12 -29.31 -17.92
N ALA A 64 37.81 -28.37 -17.27
CA ALA A 64 37.24 -27.20 -16.60
C ALA A 64 36.66 -26.14 -17.55
N PRO A 65 35.59 -25.41 -17.18
CA PRO A 65 35.25 -24.14 -17.81
C PRO A 65 35.84 -22.96 -17.03
N LYS A 66 36.37 -22.00 -17.81
CA LYS A 66 36.95 -20.73 -17.38
C LYS A 66 35.91 -19.86 -16.68
N ALA A 67 36.15 -19.53 -15.42
CA ALA A 67 35.42 -18.47 -14.72
C ALA A 67 35.94 -17.11 -15.20
N ARG A 68 35.11 -16.38 -15.96
CA ARG A 68 35.34 -14.97 -16.29
C ARG A 68 34.61 -14.14 -15.24
N GLY A 69 35.21 -14.02 -14.05
CA GLY A 69 34.73 -13.13 -13.00
C GLY A 69 35.07 -11.69 -13.35
N LYS A 70 34.07 -10.89 -13.76
CA LYS A 70 34.15 -9.44 -13.61
C LYS A 70 33.92 -9.13 -12.14
N ARG A 71 35.01 -8.84 -11.42
CA ARG A 71 34.96 -8.16 -10.13
C ARG A 71 34.20 -6.85 -10.34
N VAL A 72 33.05 -6.70 -9.71
CA VAL A 72 32.39 -5.40 -9.54
C VAL A 72 32.93 -4.87 -8.22
N GLU A 73 33.76 -3.83 -8.29
CA GLU A 73 34.22 -3.13 -7.09
C GLU A 73 33.04 -2.41 -6.45
N ALA A 74 32.85 -2.60 -5.15
CA ALA A 74 31.94 -1.80 -4.36
C ALA A 74 32.48 -0.36 -4.35
N ILE A 75 31.68 0.59 -4.84
CA ILE A 75 31.98 2.01 -4.66
C ILE A 75 31.63 2.35 -3.22
N ASP A 76 32.65 2.36 -2.37
CA ASP A 76 32.61 2.96 -1.04
C ASP A 76 32.71 4.49 -1.22
N LEU A 77 31.67 5.21 -0.80
CA LEU A 77 31.64 6.68 -0.78
C LEU A 77 31.81 7.19 0.66
N THR A 78 32.70 6.58 1.42
CA THR A 78 33.26 7.18 2.62
C THR A 78 34.68 7.67 2.31
N ASP A 79 34.94 8.92 2.71
CA ASP A 79 36.20 9.65 2.64
C ASP A 79 36.70 10.11 1.25
N GLN A 80 36.27 11.32 0.87
CA GLN A 80 37.07 12.26 0.08
C GLN A 80 37.15 13.58 0.87
N PRO A 81 38.35 14.12 1.15
CA PRO A 81 38.51 15.31 1.97
C PRO A 81 38.00 16.55 1.24
N PHE A 82 37.47 17.49 2.02
CA PHE A 82 37.13 18.85 1.58
C PHE A 82 38.41 19.55 1.09
N GLU A 83 38.44 19.96 -0.18
CA GLU A 83 39.42 20.94 -0.67
C GLU A 83 38.80 22.34 -0.70
N ASP A 84 39.64 23.30 -0.32
CA ASP A 84 39.35 24.67 0.07
C ASP A 84 38.70 25.54 -1.00
N ILE A 85 37.76 26.39 -0.57
CA ILE A 85 37.25 27.54 -1.33
C ILE A 85 38.04 28.77 -0.86
N PRO A 86 38.70 29.54 -1.75
CA PRO A 86 39.55 30.64 -1.32
C PRO A 86 38.74 31.83 -0.78
N GLU A 87 39.16 32.32 0.41
CA GLU A 87 38.76 33.59 1.01
C GLU A 87 39.36 34.80 0.26
N ALA A 88 38.49 35.68 -0.22
CA ALA A 88 38.67 37.14 -0.33
C ALA A 88 37.27 37.69 -0.64
N ILE A 89 36.65 38.60 0.10
CA ILE A 89 37.10 39.94 0.48
C ILE A 89 36.40 40.31 1.80
N VAL A 90 37.18 40.76 2.79
CA VAL A 90 36.72 41.48 3.98
C VAL A 90 36.54 42.95 3.61
N GLY A 91 35.42 43.56 3.99
CA GLY A 91 35.19 44.99 3.80
C GLY A 91 33.92 45.52 4.47
N GLU A 92 34.08 45.85 5.76
CA GLU A 92 33.34 46.85 6.55
C GLU A 92 31.88 46.61 6.97
N ALA A 93 31.72 46.60 8.30
CA ALA A 93 30.49 46.72 9.03
C ALA A 93 30.04 48.19 9.11
N VAL A 94 28.75 48.44 8.91
CA VAL A 94 28.03 49.55 9.56
C VAL A 94 26.62 49.08 9.90
N ALA A 95 26.31 49.13 11.19
CA ALA A 95 24.97 48.94 11.73
C ALA A 95 24.10 50.16 11.41
N VAL A 96 22.95 49.97 10.75
CA VAL A 96 21.85 50.94 10.76
C VAL A 96 20.49 50.23 10.79
N THR A 97 19.70 50.72 11.74
CA THR A 97 18.32 50.52 12.18
C THR A 97 17.24 49.93 11.26
N ALA A 98 16.28 49.32 11.96
CA ALA A 98 14.94 48.94 11.52
C ALA A 98 14.09 50.09 10.93
N GLN A 99 13.10 49.65 10.16
CA GLN A 99 11.88 50.31 9.66
C GLN A 99 11.82 50.58 8.15
N GLN A 100 10.68 50.13 7.61
CA GLN A 100 10.03 50.48 6.36
C GLN A 100 10.67 49.95 5.08
N ASP A 101 10.04 48.91 4.52
CA ASP A 101 9.36 49.10 3.24
C ASP A 101 8.18 48.11 3.09
N LEU A 102 7.00 48.67 3.37
CA LEU A 102 5.71 48.16 2.97
C LEU A 102 5.32 48.92 1.70
N ALA A 103 4.81 48.16 0.72
CA ALA A 103 4.15 48.61 -0.51
C ALA A 103 5.05 48.94 -1.71
N LEU A 104 5.13 48.00 -2.66
CA LEU A 104 4.39 48.08 -3.93
C LEU A 104 4.78 46.89 -4.82
N ASN A 105 3.84 45.95 -5.00
CA ASN A 105 3.45 45.45 -6.32
C ASN A 105 2.27 44.48 -6.16
N LYS A 106 1.07 45.07 -6.15
CA LYS A 106 -0.12 44.40 -6.67
C LYS A 106 -0.03 44.48 -8.19
N VAL A 107 0.22 43.35 -8.84
CA VAL A 107 -0.26 43.10 -10.20
C VAL A 107 -0.94 41.73 -10.19
N ALA A 108 -2.16 41.75 -10.71
CA ALA A 108 -3.18 40.74 -10.65
C ALA A 108 -2.82 39.42 -11.34
N ASP A 109 -3.57 38.39 -10.91
CA ASP A 109 -4.10 37.30 -11.72
C ASP A 109 -3.21 36.72 -12.82
N ARG A 110 -2.61 35.59 -12.48
CA ARG A 110 -2.68 34.42 -13.35
C ARG A 110 -2.63 33.16 -12.50
N ALA A 111 -3.80 32.55 -12.32
CA ALA A 111 -3.92 31.14 -11.97
C ALA A 111 -3.16 30.32 -13.02
N ALA A 112 -1.90 30.02 -12.73
CA ALA A 112 -1.12 29.06 -13.49
C ALA A 112 -1.62 27.67 -13.13
N ASN A 113 -2.41 27.12 -14.04
CA ASN A 113 -2.91 25.77 -14.06
C ASN A 113 -1.73 24.79 -13.96
N PHE A 114 -1.39 24.33 -12.75
CA PHE A 114 -0.39 23.29 -12.52
C PHE A 114 -0.92 21.95 -13.04
N LYS A 115 -0.67 21.67 -14.32
CA LYS A 115 -0.85 20.34 -14.91
C LYS A 115 0.20 19.38 -14.32
N MET A 116 -0.30 18.46 -13.48
CA MET A 116 0.08 17.05 -13.36
C MET A 116 1.54 16.66 -13.68
N GLU A 117 2.38 16.53 -12.64
CA GLU A 117 3.61 15.73 -12.70
C GLU A 117 3.41 14.41 -11.93
N GLY A 118 2.63 13.52 -12.54
CA GLY A 118 2.62 12.07 -12.30
C GLY A 118 3.17 11.28 -13.50
N ALA A 119 3.77 11.96 -14.49
CA ALA A 119 4.19 11.36 -15.75
C ALA A 119 5.58 11.86 -16.16
N SER A 120 6.64 11.41 -15.49
CA SER A 120 8.01 11.59 -16.00
C SER A 120 8.81 10.30 -15.77
N GLY A 121 8.62 9.39 -16.72
CA GLY A 121 9.20 8.04 -16.79
C GLY A 121 8.41 7.19 -17.80
N ASP A 122 7.08 7.37 -17.81
CA ASP A 122 6.18 6.57 -18.64
C ASP A 122 5.88 7.13 -20.03
N ARG A 123 6.15 8.40 -20.36
CA ARG A 123 5.72 8.94 -21.68
C ARG A 123 6.39 8.29 -22.89
N LEU A 124 7.63 7.82 -22.76
CA LEU A 124 8.34 7.16 -23.87
C LEU A 124 7.93 5.69 -24.03
N ALA A 125 7.43 5.03 -22.98
CA ALA A 125 6.94 3.65 -23.04
C ALA A 125 5.41 3.54 -23.18
N ALA A 126 4.64 4.54 -22.72
CA ALA A 126 3.18 4.54 -22.73
C ALA A 126 2.58 5.05 -24.05
N ALA A 127 3.34 5.79 -24.86
CA ALA A 127 2.90 6.23 -26.18
C ALA A 127 2.86 5.06 -27.19
N GLU A 128 3.68 4.02 -27.01
CA GLU A 128 3.65 2.82 -27.84
C GLU A 128 2.52 1.85 -27.45
N ASP A 129 2.00 1.93 -26.21
CA ASP A 129 1.02 0.99 -25.66
C ASP A 129 -0.46 1.35 -25.96
N GLU A 130 -0.74 2.61 -26.34
CA GLU A 130 -2.12 3.03 -26.68
C GLU A 130 -2.55 2.68 -28.11
N ALA A 131 -1.62 2.40 -29.02
CA ALA A 131 -1.94 2.12 -30.41
C ALA A 131 -2.25 0.62 -30.70
N THR A 132 -2.05 -0.29 -29.74
CA THR A 132 -2.12 -1.75 -29.97
C THR A 132 -2.87 -2.54 -28.90
N THR A 133 -3.51 -1.90 -27.93
CA THR A 133 -4.26 -2.59 -26.87
C THR A 133 -5.71 -2.87 -27.28
N THR A 134 -6.13 -4.13 -27.12
CA THR A 134 -7.51 -4.58 -27.33
C THR A 134 -8.47 -3.70 -26.50
N PRO A 135 -9.69 -3.37 -26.96
CA PRO A 135 -10.61 -2.54 -26.19
C PRO A 135 -10.92 -3.13 -24.81
N VAL A 136 -11.06 -2.25 -23.80
CA VAL A 136 -11.49 -2.66 -22.46
C VAL A 136 -12.89 -3.29 -22.53
N PRO A 137 -13.14 -4.43 -21.88
CA PRO A 137 -14.44 -5.10 -21.95
C PRO A 137 -15.56 -4.22 -21.39
N GLU A 138 -16.64 -4.02 -22.15
CA GLU A 138 -17.82 -3.28 -21.68
C GLU A 138 -18.58 -4.01 -20.57
N ARG A 139 -18.54 -5.35 -20.60
CA ARG A 139 -19.13 -6.23 -19.59
C ARG A 139 -18.05 -7.12 -19.02
N VAL A 140 -18.04 -7.28 -17.70
CA VAL A 140 -17.05 -8.07 -16.97
C VAL A 140 -17.76 -9.14 -16.13
N GLN A 141 -17.33 -10.39 -16.30
CA GLN A 141 -17.74 -11.50 -15.46
C GLN A 141 -16.57 -12.48 -15.30
N VAL A 142 -16.04 -12.61 -14.09
CA VAL A 142 -14.82 -13.39 -13.81
C VAL A 142 -14.94 -14.19 -12.53
N GLY A 143 -14.36 -15.39 -12.49
CA GLY A 143 -14.23 -16.16 -11.25
C GLY A 143 -15.56 -16.43 -10.52
N GLY A 144 -16.66 -16.61 -11.27
CA GLY A 144 -18.00 -16.80 -10.70
C GLY A 144 -18.65 -15.52 -10.18
N SER A 145 -18.14 -14.35 -10.54
CA SER A 145 -18.74 -13.07 -10.16
C SER A 145 -20.12 -12.86 -10.80
N PRO A 146 -20.90 -11.93 -10.24
CA PRO A 146 -21.97 -11.26 -10.99
C PRO A 146 -21.44 -10.61 -12.27
N GLU A 147 -22.34 -10.29 -13.18
CA GLU A 147 -21.99 -9.49 -14.37
C GLU A 147 -21.99 -8.00 -14.01
N TYR A 148 -20.93 -7.30 -14.41
CA TYR A 148 -20.74 -5.87 -14.20
C TYR A 148 -20.61 -5.15 -15.55
N ILE A 149 -21.22 -3.97 -15.66
CA ILE A 149 -20.94 -3.03 -16.76
C ILE A 149 -19.77 -2.16 -16.34
N THR A 150 -18.75 -2.08 -17.20
CA THR A 150 -17.63 -1.16 -17.05
C THR A 150 -18.11 0.26 -17.35
N ASP A 151 -18.03 1.14 -16.35
CA ASP A 151 -18.47 2.54 -16.42
C ASP A 151 -17.25 3.47 -16.50
N ARG A 152 -17.28 4.62 -15.82
CA ARG A 152 -16.22 5.62 -15.87
C ARG A 152 -14.90 5.07 -15.34
N LYS A 153 -13.81 5.54 -15.97
CA LYS A 153 -12.45 5.28 -15.52
C LYS A 153 -12.16 6.03 -14.22
N LEU A 154 -11.61 5.31 -13.23
CA LEU A 154 -11.16 5.86 -11.95
C LEU A 154 -9.69 6.29 -12.00
N GLY A 155 -8.86 5.53 -12.74
CA GLY A 155 -7.44 5.82 -12.83
C GLY A 155 -6.69 4.97 -13.84
N LYS A 156 -5.45 5.36 -14.13
CA LYS A 156 -4.46 4.59 -14.89
C LYS A 156 -3.19 4.58 -14.06
N GLY A 157 -2.73 3.39 -13.66
CA GLY A 157 -1.43 3.18 -13.01
C GLY A 157 -0.39 2.67 -13.99
N GLY A 158 0.83 2.43 -13.52
CA GLY A 158 1.91 1.87 -14.34
C GLY A 158 1.67 0.43 -14.82
N PHE A 159 0.75 -0.29 -14.17
CA PHE A 159 0.48 -1.71 -14.43
C PHE A 159 -0.90 -1.98 -15.06
N GLY A 160 -1.83 -1.02 -15.00
CA GLY A 160 -3.18 -1.24 -15.50
C GLY A 160 -4.12 -0.04 -15.38
N GLN A 161 -5.40 -0.32 -15.63
CA GLN A 161 -6.47 0.66 -15.62
C GLN A 161 -7.53 0.26 -14.60
N VAL A 162 -8.11 1.24 -13.91
CA VAL A 162 -9.15 1.01 -12.91
C VAL A 162 -10.42 1.73 -13.34
N TYR A 163 -11.55 1.03 -13.28
CA TYR A 163 -12.88 1.51 -13.67
C TYR A 163 -13.89 1.25 -12.57
N VAL A 164 -14.99 2.00 -12.58
CA VAL A 164 -16.19 1.60 -11.84
C VAL A 164 -16.86 0.44 -12.57
N GLY A 165 -17.16 -0.63 -11.86
CA GLY A 165 -18.06 -1.68 -12.31
C GLY A 165 -19.43 -1.50 -11.67
N ARG A 166 -20.49 -1.43 -12.47
CA ARG A 166 -21.88 -1.43 -11.96
C ARG A 166 -22.51 -2.79 -12.20
N ARG A 167 -22.97 -3.41 -11.13
CA ARG A 167 -23.60 -4.73 -11.20
C ARG A 167 -24.91 -4.64 -12.00
N ILE A 168 -25.13 -5.60 -12.90
CA ILE A 168 -26.32 -5.62 -13.76
C ILE A 168 -27.55 -6.13 -13.00
N THR A 169 -27.38 -7.17 -12.19
CA THR A 169 -28.48 -7.82 -11.46
C THR A 169 -28.16 -7.97 -9.98
N GLY A 170 -29.10 -7.53 -9.14
CA GLY A 170 -28.94 -7.55 -7.68
C GLY A 170 -27.91 -6.55 -7.16
N GLY A 171 -27.48 -6.75 -5.92
CA GLY A 171 -26.61 -5.85 -5.19
C GLY A 171 -27.38 -4.72 -4.51
N ALA A 172 -27.64 -4.88 -3.21
CA ALA A 172 -28.25 -3.85 -2.38
C ALA A 172 -27.25 -3.17 -1.45
N SER A 173 -26.06 -3.76 -1.30
CA SER A 173 -25.01 -3.23 -0.44
C SER A 173 -24.22 -2.12 -1.13
N ARG A 174 -23.61 -1.24 -0.32
CA ARG A 174 -22.62 -0.26 -0.77
C ARG A 174 -21.20 -0.82 -0.79
N THR A 175 -20.94 -1.83 0.02
CA THR A 175 -19.60 -2.41 0.23
C THR A 175 -19.65 -3.94 0.21
N GLY A 176 -18.50 -4.57 0.00
CA GLY A 176 -18.36 -6.02 0.00
C GLY A 176 -18.79 -6.70 -1.30
N PRO A 177 -18.87 -8.05 -1.31
CA PRO A 177 -19.08 -8.83 -2.54
C PRO A 177 -20.46 -8.65 -3.17
N ASP A 178 -21.47 -8.22 -2.39
CA ASP A 178 -22.81 -7.89 -2.89
C ASP A 178 -22.98 -6.39 -3.22
N ALA A 179 -21.89 -5.63 -3.33
CA ALA A 179 -21.97 -4.21 -3.65
C ALA A 179 -22.52 -3.97 -5.07
N TYR A 180 -23.32 -2.91 -5.21
CA TYR A 180 -23.80 -2.45 -6.51
C TYR A 180 -22.68 -1.83 -7.37
N GLU A 181 -21.80 -1.04 -6.74
CA GLU A 181 -20.60 -0.49 -7.39
C GLU A 181 -19.33 -1.14 -6.82
N VAL A 182 -18.42 -1.53 -7.71
CA VAL A 182 -17.12 -2.15 -7.40
C VAL A 182 -16.01 -1.44 -8.17
N ALA A 183 -14.76 -1.60 -7.74
CA ALA A 183 -13.60 -1.22 -8.53
C ALA A 183 -13.15 -2.40 -9.40
N LEU A 184 -13.07 -2.18 -10.71
CA LEU A 184 -12.54 -3.13 -11.68
C LEU A 184 -11.12 -2.72 -12.06
N LYS A 185 -10.11 -3.46 -11.60
CA LYS A 185 -8.71 -3.27 -12.02
C LYS A 185 -8.40 -4.25 -13.14
N LEU A 186 -8.03 -3.72 -14.31
CA LEU A 186 -7.72 -4.48 -15.52
C LEU A 186 -6.28 -4.26 -15.93
N GLU A 187 -5.55 -5.36 -16.10
CA GLU A 187 -4.16 -5.39 -16.56
C GLU A 187 -4.09 -6.22 -17.84
N HIS A 188 -3.53 -5.64 -18.90
CA HIS A 188 -3.45 -6.33 -20.19
C HIS A 188 -2.36 -7.41 -20.14
N ARG A 189 -2.57 -8.53 -20.82
CA ARG A 189 -1.61 -9.65 -20.80
C ARG A 189 -0.22 -9.30 -21.34
N ARG A 190 -0.12 -8.27 -22.17
CA ARG A 190 1.15 -7.76 -22.70
C ARG A 190 1.81 -6.71 -21.79
N SER A 191 1.12 -6.26 -20.73
CA SER A 191 1.68 -5.32 -19.77
C SER A 191 2.85 -5.94 -19.00
N LYS A 192 3.75 -5.08 -18.53
CA LYS A 192 4.92 -5.49 -17.74
C LYS A 192 4.48 -6.31 -16.53
N GLY A 193 5.12 -7.44 -16.30
CA GLY A 193 4.79 -8.34 -15.19
C GLY A 193 3.67 -9.36 -15.49
N CYS A 194 3.02 -9.30 -16.66
CA CYS A 194 1.95 -10.25 -17.07
C CYS A 194 2.41 -11.33 -18.06
N SER A 195 3.66 -11.31 -18.52
CA SER A 195 4.14 -12.18 -19.61
C SER A 195 4.12 -13.68 -19.26
N TYR A 196 4.16 -14.02 -17.97
CA TYR A 196 4.26 -15.41 -17.49
C TYR A 196 3.02 -15.88 -16.72
N GLY A 197 1.94 -15.07 -16.70
CA GLY A 197 0.73 -15.37 -15.94
C GLY A 197 0.11 -14.12 -15.33
N PRO A 198 -0.82 -14.31 -14.38
CA PRO A 198 -1.41 -13.19 -13.65
C PRO A 198 -0.36 -12.33 -12.93
N PRO A 199 -0.62 -11.03 -12.75
CA PRO A 199 0.25 -10.12 -12.01
C PRO A 199 0.59 -10.64 -10.61
N PHE A 200 1.82 -10.38 -10.14
CA PHE A 200 2.25 -10.75 -8.78
C PHE A 200 1.33 -10.18 -7.70
N GLU A 201 0.75 -9.00 -7.95
CA GLU A 201 -0.25 -8.34 -7.11
C GLU A 201 -1.41 -9.27 -6.69
N TRP A 202 -1.82 -10.21 -7.54
CA TRP A 202 -2.86 -11.18 -7.19
C TRP A 202 -2.47 -12.10 -6.04
N GLN A 203 -1.18 -12.47 -5.95
CA GLN A 203 -0.65 -13.28 -4.86
C GLN A 203 -0.54 -12.45 -3.57
N VAL A 204 -0.22 -11.17 -3.70
CA VAL A 204 -0.14 -10.25 -2.56
C VAL A 204 -1.55 -10.07 -1.98
N TYR A 205 -2.55 -9.71 -2.79
CA TYR A 205 -3.94 -9.62 -2.32
C TYR A 205 -4.47 -10.94 -1.76
N GLN A 206 -4.11 -12.09 -2.33
CA GLN A 206 -4.50 -13.39 -1.77
C GLN A 206 -4.01 -13.57 -0.32
N SER A 207 -2.84 -13.02 0.01
CA SER A 207 -2.23 -13.13 1.34
C SER A 207 -2.74 -12.05 2.31
N LEU A 208 -3.20 -10.92 1.77
CA LEU A 208 -3.61 -9.74 2.53
C LEU A 208 -5.13 -9.54 2.63
N ASN A 209 -5.95 -10.27 1.88
CA ASN A 209 -7.39 -10.07 1.91
C ASN A 209 -7.94 -10.21 3.35
N GLY A 210 -8.73 -9.23 3.79
CA GLY A 210 -9.21 -9.13 5.18
C GLY A 210 -8.22 -8.53 6.18
N CYS A 211 -7.00 -8.14 5.76
CA CYS A 211 -6.09 -7.38 6.60
C CYS A 211 -6.59 -5.95 6.80
N TYR A 212 -6.27 -5.39 7.96
CA TYR A 212 -6.64 -4.02 8.31
C TYR A 212 -6.10 -3.02 7.28
N GLY A 213 -6.99 -2.17 6.78
CA GLY A 213 -6.70 -1.12 5.80
C GLY A 213 -6.19 -1.62 4.45
N ILE A 214 -6.49 -2.86 4.07
CA ILE A 214 -6.33 -3.35 2.70
C ILE A 214 -7.73 -3.60 2.13
N PRO A 215 -8.09 -3.06 0.95
CA PRO A 215 -9.39 -3.32 0.34
C PRO A 215 -9.53 -4.78 -0.04
N SER A 216 -10.75 -5.31 0.04
CA SER A 216 -10.99 -6.69 -0.32
C SER A 216 -11.05 -6.88 -1.83
N VAL A 217 -10.47 -8.00 -2.27
CA VAL A 217 -10.70 -8.55 -3.61
C VAL A 217 -11.81 -9.58 -3.47
N HIS A 218 -12.94 -9.35 -4.14
CA HIS A 218 -14.10 -10.25 -4.11
C HIS A 218 -13.98 -11.35 -5.16
N TYR A 219 -13.56 -10.97 -6.36
CA TYR A 219 -13.41 -11.88 -7.50
C TYR A 219 -12.15 -11.54 -8.27
N LYS A 220 -11.58 -12.56 -8.92
CA LYS A 220 -10.48 -12.39 -9.85
C LYS A 220 -10.56 -13.41 -10.97
N GLY A 221 -10.08 -13.05 -12.14
CA GLY A 221 -10.03 -13.97 -13.27
C GLY A 221 -9.57 -13.29 -14.53
N ARG A 222 -9.58 -14.05 -15.63
CA ARG A 222 -9.18 -13.57 -16.94
C ARG A 222 -10.41 -13.49 -17.82
N GLN A 223 -10.54 -12.39 -18.56
CA GLN A 223 -11.53 -12.24 -19.61
C GLN A 223 -10.88 -11.58 -20.83
N GLY A 224 -10.95 -12.25 -21.98
CA GLY A 224 -10.21 -11.84 -23.17
C GLY A 224 -8.70 -11.70 -22.87
N ASP A 225 -8.15 -10.53 -23.21
CA ASP A 225 -6.74 -10.20 -23.00
C ASP A 225 -6.44 -9.49 -21.67
N TYR A 226 -7.38 -9.51 -20.73
CA TYR A 226 -7.23 -8.83 -19.45
C TYR A 226 -7.23 -9.80 -18.28
N TYR A 227 -6.28 -9.58 -17.36
CA TYR A 227 -6.37 -10.03 -15.98
C TYR A 227 -7.18 -9.00 -15.20
N ILE A 228 -8.22 -9.45 -14.50
CA ILE A 228 -9.20 -8.58 -13.83
C ILE A 228 -9.28 -8.92 -12.35
N LEU A 229 -9.23 -7.88 -11.51
CA LEU A 229 -9.63 -7.91 -10.10
C LEU A 229 -10.93 -7.13 -9.94
N VAL A 230 -11.88 -7.72 -9.21
CA VAL A 230 -13.11 -7.09 -8.73
C VAL A 230 -12.95 -6.82 -7.25
N MET A 231 -12.97 -5.55 -6.85
CA MET A 231 -12.52 -5.09 -5.54
C MET A 231 -13.54 -4.16 -4.89
N ASP A 232 -13.38 -3.95 -3.58
CA ASP A 232 -14.10 -2.89 -2.87
C ASP A 232 -13.91 -1.55 -3.61
N MET A 233 -15.02 -0.88 -3.87
CA MET A 233 -15.01 0.50 -4.32
C MET A 233 -14.69 1.41 -3.12
N LEU A 234 -13.76 2.35 -3.26
CA LEU A 234 -13.30 3.25 -2.19
C LEU A 234 -13.67 4.72 -2.47
N GLY A 235 -13.38 5.59 -1.51
CA GLY A 235 -13.54 7.04 -1.59
C GLY A 235 -12.32 7.76 -2.18
N PRO A 236 -12.18 9.07 -1.94
CA PRO A 236 -11.08 9.87 -2.48
C PRO A 236 -9.72 9.47 -1.88
N SER A 237 -8.65 9.65 -2.67
CA SER A 237 -7.28 9.50 -2.18
C SER A 237 -6.87 10.68 -1.29
N LEU A 238 -5.81 10.51 -0.49
CA LEU A 238 -5.23 11.63 0.26
C LEU A 238 -4.72 12.73 -0.67
N TRP A 239 -4.31 12.39 -1.89
CA TRP A 239 -4.00 13.38 -2.93
C TRP A 239 -5.20 14.23 -3.31
N ASP A 240 -6.37 13.62 -3.51
CA ASP A 240 -7.61 14.32 -3.86
C ASP A 240 -8.07 15.23 -2.71
N VAL A 241 -7.99 14.72 -1.47
CA VAL A 241 -8.33 15.47 -0.26
C VAL A 241 -7.37 16.64 -0.06
N TRP A 242 -6.07 16.43 -0.26
CA TRP A 242 -5.07 17.49 -0.14
C TRP A 242 -5.30 18.62 -1.17
N ASN A 243 -5.66 18.27 -2.41
CA ASN A 243 -6.00 19.28 -3.43
C ASN A 243 -7.30 20.03 -3.11
N SER A 244 -8.32 19.35 -2.59
CA SER A 244 -9.59 20.00 -2.22
C SER A 244 -9.45 20.94 -1.01
N MET A 245 -8.45 20.72 -0.16
CA MET A 245 -8.12 21.57 1.00
C MET A 245 -7.16 22.73 0.67
N GLY A 246 -6.93 23.03 -0.61
CA GLY A 246 -6.05 24.13 -0.99
C GLY A 246 -4.56 23.81 -0.81
N GLN A 247 -4.18 22.53 -0.96
CA GLN A 247 -2.79 22.08 -1.03
C GLN A 247 -2.01 22.19 0.29
N ALA A 248 -2.71 22.11 1.42
CA ALA A 248 -2.13 21.95 2.74
C ALA A 248 -3.12 21.23 3.67
N MET A 249 -2.61 20.36 4.55
CA MET A 249 -3.37 19.74 5.63
C MET A 249 -2.85 20.20 6.99
N SER A 250 -3.74 20.30 7.98
CA SER A 250 -3.33 20.62 9.35
C SER A 250 -2.50 19.49 9.96
N SER A 251 -1.58 19.83 10.87
CA SER A 251 -0.73 18.83 11.51
C SER A 251 -1.53 17.81 12.34
N HIS A 252 -2.68 18.19 12.89
CA HIS A 252 -3.60 17.28 13.59
C HIS A 252 -4.18 16.22 12.64
N MET A 253 -4.59 16.64 11.44
CA MET A 253 -5.08 15.71 10.42
C MET A 253 -3.97 14.76 9.96
N VAL A 254 -2.78 15.30 9.66
CA VAL A 254 -1.65 14.50 9.21
C VAL A 254 -1.13 13.55 10.31
N ALA A 255 -1.25 13.91 11.59
CA ALA A 255 -0.96 13.01 12.70
C ALA A 255 -1.93 11.81 12.75
N CYS A 256 -3.23 12.04 12.51
CA CYS A 256 -4.20 10.94 12.39
C CYS A 256 -3.89 10.03 11.18
N ILE A 257 -3.52 10.63 10.04
CA ILE A 257 -3.06 9.89 8.86
C ILE A 257 -1.83 9.04 9.20
N ALA A 258 -0.85 9.62 9.90
CA ALA A 258 0.38 8.93 10.28
C ALA A 258 0.09 7.67 11.10
N VAL A 259 -0.73 7.78 12.15
CA VAL A 259 -1.10 6.63 12.99
C VAL A 259 -1.76 5.52 12.19
N GLU A 260 -2.76 5.86 11.39
CA GLU A 260 -3.50 4.89 10.59
C GLU A 260 -2.59 4.26 9.52
N SER A 261 -1.80 5.05 8.78
CA SER A 261 -0.86 4.55 7.78
C SER A 261 0.22 3.65 8.37
N ILE A 262 0.78 3.98 9.54
CA ILE A 262 1.79 3.14 10.21
C ILE A 262 1.17 1.78 10.58
N SER A 263 -0.06 1.76 11.11
CA SER A 263 -0.74 0.49 11.44
C SER A 263 -1.07 -0.34 10.21
N ILE A 264 -1.42 0.28 9.07
CA ILE A 264 -1.63 -0.44 7.80
C ILE A 264 -0.33 -1.07 7.31
N LEU A 265 0.77 -0.31 7.32
CA LEU A 265 2.09 -0.81 6.92
C LEU A 265 2.58 -1.91 7.88
N GLU A 266 2.35 -1.78 9.19
CA GLU A 266 2.64 -2.84 10.15
C GLU A 266 1.95 -4.17 9.76
N LYS A 267 0.66 -4.12 9.39
CA LYS A 267 -0.06 -5.33 8.97
C LYS A 267 0.45 -5.88 7.64
N LEU A 268 0.74 -5.03 6.67
CA LEU A 268 1.39 -5.43 5.42
C LEU A 268 2.73 -6.14 5.70
N HIS A 269 3.57 -5.52 6.53
CA HIS A 269 4.88 -6.01 6.90
C HIS A 269 4.78 -7.34 7.68
N SER A 270 3.83 -7.48 8.59
CA SER A 270 3.62 -8.73 9.34
C SER A 270 3.37 -9.94 8.42
N LYS A 271 2.68 -9.71 7.30
CA LYS A 271 2.40 -10.69 6.24
C LYS A 271 3.58 -10.97 5.31
N GLY A 272 4.70 -10.27 5.51
CA GLY A 272 5.96 -10.51 4.81
C GLY A 272 6.16 -9.70 3.54
N PHE A 273 5.35 -8.68 3.33
CA PHE A 273 5.42 -7.81 2.15
C PHE A 273 5.84 -6.39 2.53
N VAL A 274 6.53 -5.72 1.63
CA VAL A 274 6.70 -4.26 1.59
C VAL A 274 5.91 -3.74 0.41
N HIS A 275 5.38 -2.52 0.52
CA HIS A 275 4.56 -1.85 -0.47
C HIS A 275 5.40 -1.35 -1.66
N GLY A 276 6.48 -0.62 -1.39
CA GLY A 276 7.42 -0.11 -2.40
C GLY A 276 6.97 1.15 -3.14
N ASP A 277 5.75 1.63 -2.95
CA ASP A 277 5.24 2.88 -3.54
C ASP A 277 4.30 3.66 -2.62
N VAL A 278 4.77 3.94 -1.40
CA VAL A 278 4.01 4.68 -0.38
C VAL A 278 3.93 6.17 -0.78
N LYS A 279 2.71 6.67 -1.00
CA LYS A 279 2.43 8.05 -1.45
C LYS A 279 0.97 8.45 -1.21
N PRO A 280 0.61 9.74 -1.23
CA PRO A 280 -0.78 10.20 -1.01
C PRO A 280 -1.81 9.55 -1.94
N GLU A 281 -1.44 9.28 -3.19
CA GLU A 281 -2.33 8.71 -4.21
C GLU A 281 -2.75 7.27 -3.90
N ASN A 282 -1.95 6.53 -3.13
CA ASN A 282 -2.19 5.12 -2.79
C ASN A 282 -2.88 4.93 -1.44
N PHE A 283 -3.13 6.01 -0.68
CA PHE A 283 -3.97 5.97 0.51
C PHE A 283 -5.33 6.57 0.21
N LEU A 284 -6.39 5.76 0.29
CA LEU A 284 -7.76 6.16 0.02
C LEU A 284 -8.60 6.10 1.28
N LEU A 285 -9.56 7.02 1.39
CA LEU A 285 -10.62 6.93 2.38
C LEU A 285 -11.66 5.88 1.97
N GLY A 286 -12.43 5.38 2.93
CA GLY A 286 -13.61 4.56 2.61
C GLY A 286 -14.67 5.36 1.84
N GLN A 287 -15.67 4.68 1.30
CA GLN A 287 -16.72 5.36 0.54
C GLN A 287 -17.47 6.39 1.39
N PRO A 288 -17.79 7.57 0.85
CA PRO A 288 -18.63 8.55 1.52
C PRO A 288 -20.00 7.97 1.95
N GLY A 289 -20.41 8.24 3.18
CA GLY A 289 -21.66 7.73 3.75
C GLY A 289 -21.64 6.23 4.10
N SER A 290 -20.48 5.58 4.05
CA SER A 290 -20.29 4.24 4.62
C SER A 290 -19.77 4.32 6.06
N PRO A 291 -19.92 3.27 6.89
CA PRO A 291 -19.33 3.22 8.22
C PRO A 291 -17.80 3.43 8.25
N ASP A 292 -17.14 3.16 7.12
CA ASP A 292 -15.70 3.25 6.94
C ASP A 292 -15.27 4.53 6.20
N GLU A 293 -16.14 5.52 5.98
CA GLU A 293 -15.82 6.75 5.23
C GLU A 293 -14.57 7.49 5.75
N LYS A 294 -14.31 7.39 7.07
CA LYS A 294 -13.15 8.00 7.73
C LYS A 294 -11.98 7.03 7.94
N LYS A 295 -12.03 5.80 7.42
CA LYS A 295 -10.93 4.83 7.53
C LYS A 295 -10.00 4.94 6.33
N LEU A 296 -8.70 4.78 6.52
CA LEU A 296 -7.75 4.70 5.41
C LEU A 296 -7.56 3.27 4.92
N PHE A 297 -7.30 3.17 3.63
CA PHE A 297 -6.98 1.96 2.91
C PHE A 297 -5.76 2.20 2.03
N LEU A 298 -4.83 1.25 2.03
CA LEU A 298 -3.67 1.22 1.16
C LEU A 298 -3.99 0.37 -0.08
N ILE A 299 -3.82 0.95 -1.26
CA ILE A 299 -4.09 0.34 -2.56
C ILE A 299 -2.82 0.22 -3.40
N ASP A 300 -2.95 -0.45 -4.55
CA ASP A 300 -1.92 -0.60 -5.58
C ASP A 300 -0.68 -1.37 -5.12
N LEU A 301 -0.82 -2.69 -5.06
CA LEU A 301 0.23 -3.60 -4.62
C LEU A 301 1.08 -4.11 -5.79
N GLY A 302 1.06 -3.40 -6.93
CA GLY A 302 1.80 -3.77 -8.15
C GLY A 302 3.32 -3.74 -7.99
N LEU A 303 3.83 -2.91 -7.07
CA LEU A 303 5.25 -2.81 -6.72
C LEU A 303 5.62 -3.57 -5.45
N ALA A 304 4.66 -4.22 -4.80
CA ALA A 304 4.90 -4.93 -3.56
C ALA A 304 5.90 -6.08 -3.76
N SER A 305 6.74 -6.29 -2.77
CA SER A 305 7.76 -7.34 -2.79
C SER A 305 7.91 -8.00 -1.42
N LYS A 306 8.54 -9.17 -1.36
CA LYS A 306 8.75 -9.89 -0.09
C LYS A 306 10.01 -9.38 0.60
N TRP A 307 9.91 -9.05 1.88
CA TRP A 307 11.07 -8.72 2.72
C TRP A 307 11.55 -9.91 3.58
N LYS A 308 10.75 -10.97 3.71
CA LYS A 308 11.15 -12.23 4.35
C LYS A 308 10.85 -13.43 3.46
N LYS A 309 11.60 -14.52 3.67
CA LYS A 309 11.39 -15.79 2.97
C LYS A 309 10.04 -16.40 3.38
N ALA A 310 9.34 -17.05 2.46
CA ALA A 310 8.02 -17.63 2.75
C ALA A 310 8.11 -18.87 3.67
N SER A 311 9.21 -19.62 3.59
CA SER A 311 9.45 -20.85 4.32
C SER A 311 10.10 -20.65 5.69
N SER A 312 10.64 -19.47 5.95
CA SER A 312 11.36 -19.15 7.19
C SER A 312 11.18 -17.66 7.45
N SER A 313 10.88 -17.26 8.68
CA SER A 313 10.81 -15.83 9.07
C SER A 313 12.13 -15.06 8.94
N GLN A 314 13.13 -15.65 8.26
CA GLN A 314 14.39 -15.03 7.89
C GLN A 314 14.18 -13.91 6.87
N HIS A 315 14.85 -12.78 7.11
CA HIS A 315 14.93 -11.65 6.21
C HIS A 315 15.50 -12.07 4.84
N VAL A 316 15.07 -11.40 3.76
CA VAL A 316 15.69 -11.56 2.44
C VAL A 316 17.12 -11.05 2.45
N GLU A 317 17.94 -11.60 1.57
CA GLU A 317 19.32 -11.15 1.40
C GLU A 317 19.37 -9.75 0.80
N TYR A 318 20.36 -8.99 1.24
CA TYR A 318 20.65 -7.68 0.69
C TYR A 318 21.24 -7.85 -0.71
N ASP A 319 20.74 -7.05 -1.65
CA ASP A 319 21.25 -6.90 -3.01
C ASP A 319 21.22 -5.41 -3.38
N GLN A 320 22.02 -5.00 -4.34
CA GLN A 320 22.03 -3.64 -4.85
C GLN A 320 22.22 -3.62 -6.37
N ARG A 321 21.27 -3.01 -7.07
CA ARG A 321 21.20 -2.90 -8.52
C ARG A 321 20.93 -1.45 -8.91
N PRO A 322 21.98 -0.60 -8.98
CA PRO A 322 21.83 0.85 -9.17
C PRO A 322 21.09 1.26 -10.45
N ASP A 323 21.01 0.36 -11.44
CA ASP A 323 20.30 0.51 -12.70
C ASP A 323 18.78 0.28 -12.59
N ILE A 324 18.30 -0.25 -11.45
CA ILE A 324 16.89 -0.59 -11.24
C ILE A 324 16.29 0.32 -10.16
N PHE A 325 15.52 1.31 -10.59
CA PHE A 325 14.67 2.10 -9.72
C PHE A 325 13.20 1.66 -9.81
N ARG A 326 12.50 1.66 -8.67
CA ARG A 326 11.05 1.41 -8.59
C ARG A 326 10.40 2.38 -7.62
N GLY A 327 9.12 2.67 -7.85
CA GLY A 327 8.32 3.57 -7.03
C GLY A 327 8.32 5.02 -7.54
N THR A 328 7.70 5.90 -6.78
CA THR A 328 7.56 7.30 -7.14
C THR A 328 8.76 8.12 -6.64
N ILE A 329 9.58 8.65 -7.56
CA ILE A 329 10.81 9.44 -7.27
C ILE A 329 10.65 10.43 -6.11
N ARG A 330 9.51 11.14 -6.06
CA ARG A 330 9.23 12.15 -5.03
C ARG A 330 9.26 11.58 -3.62
N TYR A 331 8.70 10.40 -3.40
CA TYR A 331 8.46 9.82 -2.08
C TYR A 331 9.35 8.61 -1.78
N ALA A 332 9.97 7.98 -2.79
CA ALA A 332 10.81 6.80 -2.58
C ALA A 332 11.96 7.07 -1.59
N SER A 333 12.39 6.05 -0.84
CA SER A 333 13.54 6.15 0.06
C SER A 333 14.85 6.43 -0.70
N VAL A 334 15.86 6.93 0.00
CA VAL A 334 17.23 7.02 -0.52
C VAL A 334 17.73 5.64 -0.97
N HIS A 335 17.39 4.56 -0.25
CA HIS A 335 17.84 3.23 -0.62
C HIS A 335 17.19 2.73 -1.92
N ALA A 336 15.93 3.06 -2.18
CA ALA A 336 15.26 2.76 -3.44
C ALA A 336 15.93 3.47 -4.63
N HIS A 337 16.34 4.74 -4.46
CA HIS A 337 17.12 5.45 -5.48
C HIS A 337 18.47 4.79 -5.78
N LEU A 338 19.09 4.18 -4.77
CA LEU A 338 20.37 3.49 -4.90
C LEU A 338 20.22 2.04 -5.41
N GLY A 339 19.00 1.63 -5.77
CA GLY A 339 18.69 0.30 -6.28
C GLY A 339 18.88 -0.81 -5.26
N ARG A 340 18.86 -0.49 -3.96
CA ARG A 340 19.01 -1.48 -2.88
C ARG A 340 17.73 -2.31 -2.75
N THR A 341 17.86 -3.55 -2.30
CA THR A 341 16.70 -4.38 -1.94
C THR A 341 15.80 -3.60 -0.97
N GLY A 342 14.52 -3.48 -1.31
CA GLY A 342 13.55 -2.80 -0.46
C GLY A 342 13.24 -3.62 0.80
N SER A 343 13.12 -2.95 1.93
CA SER A 343 12.66 -3.51 3.20
C SER A 343 11.71 -2.56 3.93
N ARG A 344 11.30 -2.95 5.13
CA ARG A 344 10.28 -2.25 5.92
C ARG A 344 10.64 -0.80 6.22
N ARG A 345 11.93 -0.48 6.33
CA ARG A 345 12.41 0.89 6.55
C ARG A 345 12.06 1.80 5.37
N ASP A 346 12.06 1.26 4.16
CA ASP A 346 11.86 2.04 2.94
C ASP A 346 10.42 2.55 2.82
N ASP A 347 9.45 1.73 3.20
CA ASP A 347 8.05 2.13 3.28
C ASP A 347 7.82 3.21 4.35
N LEU A 348 8.49 3.08 5.51
CA LEU A 348 8.38 4.05 6.60
C LEU A 348 9.08 5.38 6.29
N GLU A 349 10.24 5.35 5.64
CA GLU A 349 10.92 6.54 5.12
C GLU A 349 10.07 7.25 4.07
N SER A 350 9.49 6.48 3.14
CA SER A 350 8.58 7.02 2.12
C SER A 350 7.31 7.61 2.75
N LEU A 351 6.82 7.02 3.84
CA LEU A 351 5.73 7.59 4.62
C LEU A 351 6.15 8.91 5.28
N ALA A 352 7.34 9.03 5.86
CA ALA A 352 7.81 10.28 6.45
C ALA A 352 7.82 11.43 5.42
N TYR A 353 8.33 11.17 4.22
CA TYR A 353 8.29 12.15 3.12
C TYR A 353 6.86 12.49 2.70
N THR A 354 5.98 11.50 2.64
CA THR A 354 4.55 11.67 2.34
C THR A 354 3.85 12.57 3.37
N LEU A 355 4.06 12.33 4.67
CA LEU A 355 3.44 13.11 5.73
C LEU A 355 3.93 14.57 5.72
N ILE A 356 5.24 14.78 5.57
CA ILE A 356 5.83 16.13 5.48
C ILE A 356 5.30 16.86 4.24
N PHE A 357 5.14 16.15 3.11
CA PHE A 357 4.52 16.71 1.91
C PHE A 357 3.07 17.16 2.15
N LEU A 358 2.25 16.36 2.84
CA LEU A 358 0.86 16.72 3.12
C LEU A 358 0.73 18.00 3.96
N ILE A 359 1.69 18.26 4.86
CA ILE A 359 1.74 19.50 5.66
C ILE A 359 2.26 20.68 4.84
N ARG A 360 3.42 20.51 4.19
CA ARG A 360 4.18 21.62 3.58
C ARG A 360 3.76 21.93 2.14
N GLY A 361 3.05 20.99 1.51
CA GLY A 361 2.68 21.00 0.11
C GLY A 361 3.83 20.83 -0.89
N ARG A 362 5.09 20.80 -0.40
CA ARG A 362 6.28 20.59 -1.22
C ARG A 362 7.43 19.95 -0.45
N LEU A 363 8.31 19.29 -1.21
CA LEU A 363 9.57 18.70 -0.77
C LEU A 363 10.76 19.40 -1.46
N PRO A 364 11.94 19.50 -0.80
CA PRO A 364 13.10 20.25 -1.32
C PRO A 364 13.71 19.73 -2.63
N TRP A 365 13.34 18.52 -3.05
CA TRP A 365 13.83 17.85 -4.25
C TRP A 365 12.79 17.80 -5.39
N GLN A 366 11.80 18.69 -5.38
CA GLN A 366 10.91 18.88 -6.53
C GLN A 366 11.53 19.80 -7.58
N GLY A 367 11.14 19.63 -8.85
CA GLY A 367 11.57 20.47 -9.97
C GLY A 367 12.72 19.92 -10.82
N PHE A 368 13.39 18.84 -10.40
CA PHE A 368 14.38 18.16 -11.24
C PHE A 368 13.73 17.49 -12.46
N GLN A 369 14.40 17.58 -13.61
CA GLN A 369 13.97 17.05 -14.91
C GLN A 369 15.11 16.30 -15.60
N GLY A 370 14.79 15.53 -16.65
CA GLY A 370 15.77 14.75 -17.42
C GLY A 370 16.05 13.35 -16.87
N ASP A 371 16.90 12.60 -17.57
CA ASP A 371 17.16 11.18 -17.29
C ASP A 371 17.91 10.96 -15.98
N ASN A 372 18.69 11.94 -15.54
CA ASN A 372 19.41 11.91 -14.26
C ASN A 372 18.55 12.40 -13.07
N LYS A 373 17.25 12.67 -13.27
CA LYS A 373 16.34 13.18 -12.24
C LYS A 373 16.37 12.35 -10.96
N SER A 374 16.32 11.01 -11.09
CA SER A 374 16.33 10.11 -9.92
C SER A 374 17.61 10.29 -9.09
N PHE A 375 18.76 10.40 -9.76
CA PHE A 375 20.05 10.62 -9.12
C PHE A 375 20.13 11.99 -8.41
N LEU A 376 19.67 13.06 -9.07
CA LEU A 376 19.66 14.41 -8.49
C LEU A 376 18.76 14.49 -7.26
N VAL A 377 17.59 13.85 -7.31
CA VAL A 377 16.68 13.74 -6.16
C VAL A 377 17.33 12.96 -5.02
N CYS A 378 17.99 11.83 -5.31
CA CYS A 378 18.73 11.06 -4.31
C CYS A 378 19.80 11.91 -3.61
N LYS A 379 20.65 12.59 -4.38
CA LYS A 379 21.70 13.47 -3.85
C LYS A 379 21.09 14.57 -2.97
N LYS A 380 19.99 15.18 -3.40
CA LYS A 380 19.30 16.23 -2.64
C LYS A 380 18.69 15.69 -1.35
N LYS A 381 18.10 14.49 -1.35
CA LYS A 381 17.58 13.82 -0.14
C LYS A 381 18.69 13.59 0.89
N MET A 382 19.81 12.99 0.46
CA MET A 382 20.96 12.74 1.33
C MET A 382 21.58 14.02 1.91
N ALA A 383 21.53 15.13 1.17
CA ALA A 383 22.06 16.43 1.62
C ALA A 383 21.05 17.25 2.46
N THR A 384 19.80 16.80 2.60
CA THR A 384 18.77 17.54 3.34
C THR A 384 18.65 16.96 4.74
N SER A 385 18.99 17.75 5.76
CA SER A 385 18.83 17.33 7.16
C SER A 385 17.36 17.22 7.56
N ALA A 386 17.09 16.46 8.63
CA ALA A 386 15.76 16.38 9.21
C ALA A 386 15.21 17.77 9.59
N ASP A 387 16.03 18.62 10.21
CA ASP A 387 15.66 20.01 10.56
C ASP A 387 15.18 20.83 9.37
N VAL A 388 15.88 20.76 8.25
CA VAL A 388 15.50 21.49 7.03
C VAL A 388 14.21 20.92 6.45
N LEU A 389 14.08 19.60 6.41
CA LEU A 389 12.93 18.95 5.81
C LEU A 389 11.65 19.15 6.63
N SER A 390 11.74 19.01 7.95
CA SER A 390 10.63 19.16 8.89
C SER A 390 10.49 20.58 9.44
N CYS A 391 11.14 21.57 8.80
CA CYS A 391 10.99 22.96 9.18
C CYS A 391 9.48 23.33 9.21
N PHE A 392 9.02 24.04 10.23
CA PHE A 392 7.60 24.35 10.47
C PHE A 392 6.65 23.16 10.68
N CYS A 393 7.16 21.92 10.75
CA CYS A 393 6.38 20.78 11.20
C CYS A 393 6.51 20.63 12.73
N PRO A 394 5.49 20.13 13.44
CA PRO A 394 5.62 19.79 14.85
C PRO A 394 6.72 18.75 15.12
N PRO A 395 7.34 18.75 16.33
CA PRO A 395 8.45 17.86 16.66
C PRO A 395 8.22 16.36 16.37
N PRO A 396 7.02 15.78 16.56
CA PRO A 396 6.77 14.37 16.21
C PRO A 396 7.16 13.97 14.79
N PHE A 397 6.95 14.85 13.79
CA PHE A 397 7.29 14.55 12.39
C PHE A 397 8.80 14.50 12.17
N LYS A 398 9.56 15.38 12.84
CA LYS A 398 11.02 15.36 12.82
C LYS A 398 11.55 14.06 13.45
N HIS A 399 11.07 13.74 14.65
CA HIS A 399 11.50 12.53 15.36
C HIS A 399 11.16 11.26 14.57
N PHE A 400 9.97 11.20 13.96
CA PHE A 400 9.59 10.08 13.10
C PHE A 400 10.55 9.93 11.92
N LEU A 401 10.82 11.02 11.21
CA LEU A 401 11.78 11.06 10.10
C LEU A 401 13.17 10.56 10.53
N GLU A 402 13.72 11.12 11.61
CA GLU A 402 15.05 10.74 12.12
C GLU A 402 15.11 9.26 12.50
N MET A 403 14.06 8.73 13.12
CA MET A 403 14.01 7.31 13.48
C MET A 403 14.04 6.43 12.23
N VAL A 404 13.20 6.70 11.23
CA VAL A 404 13.06 5.82 10.06
C VAL A 404 14.26 5.90 9.12
N THR A 405 14.90 7.06 8.98
CA THR A 405 16.10 7.20 8.13
C THR A 405 17.34 6.55 8.71
N ASN A 406 17.34 6.25 10.03
CA ASN A 406 18.45 5.59 10.71
C ASN A 406 18.26 4.08 10.89
N MET A 407 17.12 3.51 10.45
CA MET A 407 16.84 2.08 10.57
C MET A 407 17.76 1.24 9.67
N LYS A 408 18.23 0.11 10.22
CA LYS A 408 19.00 -0.87 9.43
C LYS A 408 18.08 -1.64 8.48
N PHE A 409 18.68 -2.25 7.46
CA PHE A 409 17.96 -2.96 6.41
C PHE A 409 17.06 -4.08 6.96
N ASP A 410 17.55 -4.84 7.92
CA ASP A 410 16.91 -6.01 8.52
C ASP A 410 16.29 -5.73 9.90
N GLU A 411 16.32 -4.48 10.36
CA GLU A 411 15.75 -4.07 11.64
C GLU A 411 14.24 -4.32 11.70
N GLU A 412 13.75 -4.78 12.85
CA GLU A 412 12.31 -4.85 13.15
C GLU A 412 11.84 -3.47 13.62
N PRO A 413 10.95 -2.77 12.88
CA PRO A 413 10.47 -1.47 13.32
C PRO A 413 9.61 -1.61 14.59
N ASN A 414 9.84 -0.75 15.57
CA ASN A 414 8.95 -0.62 16.72
C ASN A 414 7.76 0.29 16.36
N TYR A 415 6.76 -0.27 15.66
CA TYR A 415 5.58 0.46 15.20
C TYR A 415 4.83 1.17 16.31
N ALA A 416 4.69 0.55 17.50
CA ALA A 416 4.04 1.14 18.66
C ALA A 416 4.74 2.44 19.11
N LYS A 417 6.07 2.43 19.16
CA LYS A 417 6.86 3.64 19.45
C LYS A 417 6.66 4.71 18.37
N LEU A 418 6.69 4.34 17.10
CA LEU A 418 6.48 5.28 15.99
C LEU A 418 5.09 5.93 16.04
N ILE A 419 4.05 5.16 16.37
CA ILE A 419 2.68 5.65 16.56
C ILE A 419 2.62 6.63 17.74
N SER A 420 3.22 6.27 18.88
CA SER A 420 3.18 7.09 20.11
C SER A 420 3.80 8.49 19.96
N LEU A 421 4.65 8.72 18.95
CA LEU A 421 5.19 10.05 18.67
C LEU A 421 4.08 11.08 18.41
N PHE A 422 2.98 10.62 17.81
CA PHE A 422 1.88 11.48 17.37
C PHE A 422 0.80 11.68 18.44
N ASP A 423 0.87 11.02 19.59
CA ASP A 423 -0.17 11.05 20.64
C ASP A 423 -0.50 12.49 21.08
N SER A 424 0.52 13.34 21.22
CA SER A 424 0.35 14.75 21.60
C SER A 424 -0.43 15.60 20.60
N LEU A 425 -0.58 15.15 19.35
CA LEU A 425 -1.30 15.84 18.27
C LEU A 425 -2.68 15.25 18.01
N ILE A 426 -3.05 14.15 18.67
CA ILE A 426 -4.31 13.46 18.44
C ILE A 426 -5.38 14.02 19.37
N GLU A 427 -6.41 14.59 18.79
CA GLU A 427 -7.56 15.11 19.53
C GLU A 427 -8.53 13.99 19.98
N VAL A 428 -9.57 14.39 20.71
CA VAL A 428 -10.64 13.49 21.16
C VAL A 428 -11.39 12.87 19.96
N PRO A 429 -11.89 11.62 20.06
CA PRO A 429 -12.43 10.87 18.91
C PRO A 429 -13.47 11.62 18.06
N ALA A 430 -14.35 12.42 18.70
CA ALA A 430 -15.42 13.15 18.01
C ALA A 430 -14.92 14.26 17.07
N SER A 431 -13.74 14.84 17.32
CA SER A 431 -13.18 15.91 16.49
C SER A 431 -12.18 15.41 15.45
N ARG A 432 -11.87 14.10 15.44
CA ARG A 432 -10.87 13.55 14.52
C ARG A 432 -11.36 13.59 13.06
N PRO A 433 -10.53 14.07 12.13
CA PRO A 433 -10.86 14.10 10.71
C PRO A 433 -10.88 12.69 10.08
N ILE A 434 -10.12 11.75 10.66
CA ILE A 434 -9.99 10.35 10.23
C ILE A 434 -10.14 9.44 11.45
N ARG A 435 -10.73 8.26 11.26
CA ARG A 435 -10.93 7.24 12.29
C ARG A 435 -9.64 6.45 12.47
N ILE A 436 -9.13 6.45 13.70
CA ILE A 436 -7.87 5.76 14.07
C ILE A 436 -8.06 4.74 15.19
N ASP A 437 -9.29 4.51 15.66
CA ASP A 437 -9.55 3.62 16.80
C ASP A 437 -9.17 2.16 16.51
N GLY A 438 -9.24 1.76 15.23
CA GLY A 438 -8.73 0.47 14.78
C GLY A 438 -7.21 0.38 14.92
N ALA A 439 -6.47 1.37 14.40
CA ALA A 439 -5.03 1.47 14.56
C ALA A 439 -4.56 1.47 16.02
N LEU A 440 -5.22 2.26 16.87
CA LEU A 440 -4.87 2.34 18.30
C LEU A 440 -5.10 1.01 19.06
N LYS A 441 -6.09 0.21 18.66
CA LYS A 441 -6.30 -1.14 19.22
C LYS A 441 -5.21 -2.11 18.79
N LEU A 442 -4.71 -2.00 17.57
CA LEU A 442 -3.62 -2.85 17.07
C LEU A 442 -2.33 -2.63 17.85
N GLY A 443 -2.01 -1.38 18.20
CA GLY A 443 -0.82 -1.03 18.98
C GLY A 443 -0.86 -1.48 20.45
N ARG A 444 -2.03 -1.85 21.00
CA ARG A 444 -2.20 -2.30 22.40
C ARG A 444 -2.26 -3.83 22.54
N ASN A 445 -2.50 -4.58 21.47
CA ASN A 445 -2.68 -6.03 21.52
C ASN A 445 -1.37 -6.84 21.44
N VAL A 446 -0.26 -6.31 21.98
CA VAL A 446 1.00 -7.06 22.06
C VAL A 446 0.96 -8.09 23.22
N GLU A 447 -0.01 -8.02 24.13
CA GLU A 447 -0.12 -8.95 25.28
C GLU A 447 -1.07 -10.16 25.08
N GLU A 448 -1.85 -10.24 24.00
CA GLU A 448 -2.81 -11.37 23.77
C GLU A 448 -2.35 -12.43 22.75
N TRP A 449 -1.06 -12.45 22.38
CA TRP A 449 -0.49 -13.45 21.46
C TRP A 449 0.73 -14.19 22.03
N LEU A 450 0.76 -14.41 23.35
CA LEU A 450 1.49 -15.51 23.99
C LEU A 450 0.49 -16.58 24.42
#